data_AF-A0A7C5PSS0-F1
#
_entry.id   AF-A0A7C5PSS0-F1
#
_cell.length_a   1.000
_cell.length_b   1.000
_cell.length_c   1.000
_cell.angle_alpha   90.00
_cell.angle_beta   90.00
_cell.angle_gamma   90.00
#
_symmetry.space_group_name_H-M   'P 1'
#
loop_
_entity.id
_entity.type
_entity.pdbx_description
1 polymer ?
#
loop_
_entity_poly.entity_id
_entity_poly.type
_entity_poly.pdbx_seq_one_letter_code
_entity_poly.pdbx_strand_id
1 'polypeptide(L)'
;GVPLEGVTASLESTEESLRVLEGRAGLAGGEVTGYKKGREVFTFGYSEPHAVTMNLRFSGIRIKRLLSAFGPSPAPYRGSLSGNLEAEIPDLDPRDLKARIRLVAKEAFIGKVPLLDDLYRLLTKKRSPSFQEGKLVIRVHDGKALFQEITLRSNFFDVKGTGVFDLDKGFDFHFKAGNLGTFMLNPILGYRMRGTLRDYNITLESPILPVGGSPPPPFPVLPDLSGLPERALAGEGKEGKKGD
;
A
#
# COMPACT_ATOMS: atom_id res chain seq x y z
N GLY A 1 -10.57 -4.24 -14.40
CA GLY A 1 -11.19 -4.56 -13.11
C GLY A 1 -10.90 -6.00 -12.75
N VAL A 2 -10.78 -6.33 -11.46
CA VAL A 2 -10.57 -7.73 -11.02
C VAL A 2 -11.93 -8.45 -11.04
N PRO A 3 -12.09 -9.54 -11.79
CA PRO A 3 -13.39 -10.22 -11.87
C PRO A 3 -13.75 -10.89 -10.54
N LEU A 4 -15.05 -10.86 -10.23
CA LEU A 4 -15.63 -11.68 -9.17
C LEU A 4 -16.02 -13.05 -9.74
N GLU A 5 -15.79 -14.10 -8.99
CA GLU A 5 -16.03 -15.50 -9.38
C GLU A 5 -17.11 -16.12 -8.48
N GLY A 6 -18.00 -16.97 -9.01
CA GLY A 6 -18.92 -17.76 -8.18
C GLY A 6 -19.77 -16.93 -7.22
N VAL A 7 -20.36 -15.84 -7.72
CA VAL A 7 -21.13 -14.90 -6.90
C VAL A 7 -22.43 -15.56 -6.44
N THR A 8 -22.67 -15.55 -5.13
CA THR A 8 -23.94 -15.94 -4.52
C THR A 8 -24.41 -14.81 -3.62
N ALA A 9 -25.63 -14.33 -3.82
CA ALA A 9 -26.18 -13.22 -3.06
C ALA A 9 -27.68 -13.41 -2.80
N SER A 10 -28.13 -12.98 -1.62
CA SER A 10 -29.54 -12.78 -1.30
C SER A 10 -29.84 -11.29 -1.44
N LEU A 11 -30.80 -10.97 -2.31
CA LEU A 11 -31.16 -9.59 -2.63
C LEU A 11 -32.58 -9.30 -2.18
N GLU A 12 -32.77 -8.10 -1.66
CA GLU A 12 -34.07 -7.51 -1.38
C GLU A 12 -34.16 -6.20 -2.15
N SER A 13 -35.21 -6.04 -2.95
CA SER A 13 -35.48 -4.80 -3.67
C SER A 13 -36.76 -4.19 -3.11
N THR A 14 -36.67 -2.92 -2.72
CA THR A 14 -37.81 -2.07 -2.36
C THR A 14 -37.96 -0.97 -3.39
N GLU A 15 -39.03 -0.16 -3.29
CA GLU A 15 -39.19 1.04 -4.13
C GLU A 15 -38.07 2.05 -3.90
N GLU A 16 -37.46 2.05 -2.71
CA GLU A 16 -36.43 3.01 -2.30
C GLU A 16 -34.99 2.48 -2.41
N SER A 17 -34.79 1.17 -2.53
CA SER A 17 -33.42 0.61 -2.45
C SER A 17 -33.26 -0.80 -3.04
N LEU A 18 -32.02 -1.12 -3.44
CA LEU A 18 -31.52 -2.48 -3.61
C LEU A 18 -30.59 -2.84 -2.47
N ARG A 19 -30.88 -3.92 -1.77
CA ARG A 19 -30.12 -4.40 -0.62
C ARG A 19 -29.60 -5.80 -0.90
N VAL A 20 -28.34 -6.03 -0.59
CA VAL A 20 -27.73 -7.36 -0.54
C VAL A 20 -27.63 -7.74 0.93
N LEU A 21 -28.52 -8.63 1.36
CA LEU A 21 -28.61 -9.07 2.76
C LEU A 21 -27.46 -10.00 3.12
N GLU A 22 -27.14 -10.91 2.20
CA GLU A 22 -26.04 -11.86 2.29
C GLU A 22 -25.36 -11.94 0.93
N GLY A 23 -24.03 -12.05 0.93
CA GLY A 23 -23.25 -12.06 -0.30
C GLY A 23 -21.92 -12.74 -0.09
N ARG A 24 -21.53 -13.56 -1.06
CA ARG A 24 -20.22 -14.20 -1.17
C ARG A 24 -19.78 -14.18 -2.63
N ALA A 25 -18.51 -13.87 -2.85
CA ALA A 25 -17.89 -13.94 -4.15
C ALA A 25 -16.42 -14.34 -4.01
N GLY A 26 -15.91 -15.12 -4.95
CA GLY A 26 -14.48 -15.33 -5.14
C GLY A 26 -13.81 -14.06 -5.67
N LEU A 27 -12.63 -13.73 -5.17
CA LEU A 27 -11.80 -12.63 -5.68
C LEU A 27 -10.33 -13.03 -5.62
N ALA A 28 -9.66 -13.06 -6.77
CA ALA A 28 -8.23 -13.32 -6.89
C ALA A 28 -7.73 -14.55 -6.08
N GLY A 29 -8.52 -15.64 -6.10
CA GLY A 29 -8.21 -16.90 -5.40
C GLY A 29 -8.47 -16.88 -3.88
N GLY A 30 -9.14 -15.84 -3.37
CA GLY A 30 -9.73 -15.81 -2.04
C GLY A 30 -11.22 -15.47 -2.13
N GLU A 31 -11.75 -14.85 -1.09
CA GLU A 31 -13.19 -14.65 -0.92
C GLU A 31 -13.52 -13.26 -0.38
N VAL A 32 -14.67 -12.74 -0.82
CA VAL A 32 -15.32 -11.54 -0.33
C VAL A 32 -16.70 -11.91 0.22
N THR A 33 -17.01 -11.50 1.44
CA THR A 33 -18.33 -11.72 2.07
C THR A 33 -18.86 -10.47 2.75
N GLY A 34 -20.11 -10.50 3.20
CA GLY A 34 -20.60 -9.58 4.23
C GLY A 34 -19.75 -9.62 5.51
N TYR A 35 -19.40 -8.45 6.04
CA TYR A 35 -18.58 -8.34 7.26
C TYR A 35 -19.36 -8.54 8.56
N LYS A 36 -20.60 -8.05 8.63
CA LYS A 36 -21.40 -7.96 9.86
C LYS A 36 -22.72 -8.71 9.71
N LYS A 37 -22.97 -9.65 10.62
CA LYS A 37 -24.25 -10.35 10.73
C LYS A 37 -25.35 -9.34 11.10
N GLY A 38 -26.47 -9.35 10.39
CA GLY A 38 -27.57 -8.41 10.61
C GLY A 38 -27.32 -6.99 10.07
N ARG A 39 -26.28 -6.79 9.26
CA ARG A 39 -26.13 -5.59 8.43
C ARG A 39 -26.07 -5.99 6.97
N GLU A 40 -26.65 -5.16 6.12
CA GLU A 40 -26.60 -5.30 4.67
C GLU A 40 -25.15 -5.26 4.19
N VAL A 41 -24.80 -6.19 3.31
CA VAL A 41 -23.48 -6.30 2.66
C VAL A 41 -23.27 -5.12 1.73
N PHE A 42 -24.33 -4.73 1.04
CA PHE A 42 -24.36 -3.66 0.07
C PHE A 42 -25.77 -3.08 0.02
N THR A 43 -25.90 -1.76 0.05
CA THR A 43 -27.19 -1.09 -0.16
C THR A 43 -26.99 0.03 -1.17
N PHE A 44 -27.87 0.08 -2.16
CA PHE A 44 -27.96 1.13 -3.17
C PHE A 44 -29.32 1.82 -3.03
N GLY A 45 -29.34 3.09 -2.61
CA GLY A 45 -30.55 3.90 -2.50
C GLY A 45 -30.98 4.48 -3.85
N TYR A 46 -32.23 4.26 -4.23
CA TYR A 46 -32.85 4.80 -5.45
C TYR A 46 -33.45 6.19 -5.26
N SER A 47 -33.78 6.57 -4.03
CA SER A 47 -34.32 7.90 -3.69
C SER A 47 -33.22 8.85 -3.24
N GLU A 48 -33.34 10.14 -3.59
CA GLU A 48 -32.40 11.16 -3.14
C GLU A 48 -32.40 11.32 -1.60
N PRO A 49 -31.21 11.45 -0.97
CA PRO A 49 -29.88 11.35 -1.58
C PRO A 49 -29.50 9.90 -1.92
N HIS A 50 -28.99 9.67 -3.13
CA HIS A 50 -28.53 8.35 -3.56
C HIS A 50 -27.31 7.95 -2.72
N ALA A 51 -27.41 6.89 -1.94
CA ALA A 51 -26.29 6.42 -1.14
C ALA A 51 -25.90 4.99 -1.50
N VAL A 52 -24.60 4.74 -1.57
CA VAL A 52 -24.04 3.39 -1.58
C VAL A 52 -23.41 3.11 -0.23
N THR A 53 -23.85 2.06 0.44
CA THR A 53 -23.16 1.53 1.62
C THR A 53 -22.60 0.14 1.34
N MET A 54 -21.44 -0.16 1.90
CA MET A 54 -20.75 -1.44 1.72
C MET A 54 -20.15 -1.91 3.04
N ASN A 55 -20.37 -3.18 3.38
CA ASN A 55 -19.79 -3.83 4.56
C ASN A 55 -19.17 -5.17 4.15
N LEU A 56 -17.91 -5.13 3.70
CA LEU A 56 -17.22 -6.28 3.11
C LEU A 56 -16.13 -6.83 4.02
N ARG A 57 -15.97 -8.15 4.02
CA ARG A 57 -14.83 -8.89 4.55
C ARG A 57 -14.10 -9.56 3.41
N PHE A 58 -12.77 -9.46 3.41
CA PHE A 58 -11.88 -10.15 2.50
C PHE A 58 -11.13 -11.24 3.25
N SER A 59 -10.97 -12.40 2.64
CA SER A 59 -10.20 -13.50 3.21
C SER A 59 -9.40 -14.23 2.15
N GLY A 60 -8.10 -14.43 2.41
CA GLY A 60 -7.26 -15.30 1.59
C GLY A 60 -7.00 -14.79 0.17
N ILE A 61 -7.21 -13.50 -0.09
CA ILE A 61 -7.00 -12.87 -1.41
C ILE A 61 -5.53 -12.99 -1.77
N ARG A 62 -5.19 -13.64 -2.89
CA ARG A 62 -3.78 -13.84 -3.26
C ARG A 62 -3.22 -12.54 -3.86
N ILE A 63 -2.23 -11.94 -3.19
CA ILE A 63 -1.65 -10.63 -3.56
C ILE A 63 -1.17 -10.64 -5.02
N LYS A 64 -0.47 -11.70 -5.45
CA LYS A 64 -0.02 -11.85 -6.84
C LYS A 64 -1.16 -11.75 -7.85
N ARG A 65 -2.25 -12.49 -7.61
CA ARG A 65 -3.40 -12.53 -8.53
C ARG A 65 -4.13 -11.21 -8.54
N LEU A 66 -4.30 -10.60 -7.37
CA LEU A 66 -4.92 -9.28 -7.23
C LEU A 66 -4.14 -8.21 -8.03
N LEU A 67 -2.82 -8.14 -7.84
CA LEU A 67 -1.98 -7.15 -8.52
C LEU A 67 -1.86 -7.41 -10.03
N SER A 68 -1.82 -8.67 -10.45
CA SER A 68 -1.78 -9.03 -11.88
C SER A 68 -3.02 -8.54 -12.63
N ALA A 69 -4.16 -8.36 -11.95
CA ALA A 69 -5.38 -7.84 -12.56
C ALA A 69 -5.35 -6.31 -12.78
N PHE A 70 -4.38 -5.60 -12.20
CA PHE A 70 -4.12 -4.18 -12.46
C PHE A 70 -3.01 -3.94 -13.48
N GLY A 71 -2.36 -5.02 -13.96
CA GLY A 71 -1.34 -4.96 -15.00
C GLY A 71 -0.19 -5.94 -14.76
N PRO A 72 0.74 -6.08 -15.71
CA PRO A 72 1.94 -6.89 -15.55
C PRO A 72 2.74 -6.36 -14.36
N SER A 73 2.93 -7.20 -13.35
CA SER A 73 3.81 -6.88 -12.24
C SER A 73 5.11 -7.67 -12.36
N PRO A 74 6.26 -7.01 -12.57
CA PRO A 74 7.56 -7.69 -12.63
C PRO A 74 8.05 -8.16 -11.25
N ALA A 75 7.39 -7.74 -10.16
CA ALA A 75 7.82 -8.06 -8.82
C ALA A 75 7.32 -9.45 -8.37
N PRO A 76 8.13 -10.19 -7.59
CA PRO A 76 7.80 -11.54 -7.12
C PRO A 76 6.76 -11.54 -5.99
N TYR A 77 5.67 -10.76 -6.11
CA TYR A 77 4.67 -10.62 -5.06
C TYR A 77 4.07 -11.98 -4.66
N ARG A 78 4.05 -12.27 -3.35
CA ARG A 78 3.45 -13.48 -2.77
C ARG A 78 2.72 -13.15 -1.48
N GLY A 79 1.94 -14.11 -0.98
CA GLY A 79 1.19 -14.00 0.26
C GLY A 79 -0.31 -13.82 0.05
N SER A 80 -1.01 -13.65 1.17
CA SER A 80 -2.46 -13.50 1.23
C SER A 80 -2.86 -12.21 1.93
N LEU A 81 -3.98 -11.65 1.52
CA LEU A 81 -4.59 -10.45 2.06
C LEU A 81 -5.97 -10.81 2.64
N SER A 82 -6.21 -10.36 3.86
CA SER A 82 -7.51 -10.45 4.53
C SER A 82 -7.82 -9.12 5.19
N GLY A 83 -9.09 -8.82 5.43
CA GLY A 83 -9.45 -7.53 6.00
C GLY A 83 -10.92 -7.22 5.95
N ASN A 84 -11.28 -6.00 6.29
CA ASN A 84 -12.65 -5.52 6.19
C ASN A 84 -12.68 -4.10 5.60
N LEU A 85 -13.75 -3.80 4.88
CA LEU A 85 -14.10 -2.51 4.32
C LEU A 85 -15.50 -2.15 4.81
N GLU A 86 -15.62 -1.01 5.46
CA GLU A 86 -16.90 -0.33 5.68
C GLU A 86 -16.84 0.95 4.85
N ALA A 87 -17.79 1.17 3.95
CA ALA A 87 -17.80 2.35 3.10
C ALA A 87 -19.22 2.90 2.93
N GLU A 88 -19.30 4.21 2.77
CA GLU A 88 -20.49 4.97 2.44
C GLU A 88 -20.10 6.02 1.40
N ILE A 89 -20.86 6.10 0.31
CA ILE A 89 -20.69 7.08 -0.76
C ILE A 89 -22.02 7.83 -0.87
N PRO A 90 -22.17 8.98 -0.18
CA PRO A 90 -23.31 9.86 -0.35
C PRO A 90 -23.34 10.44 -1.77
N ASP A 91 -24.53 10.60 -2.31
CA ASP A 91 -24.84 11.17 -3.63
C ASP A 91 -24.02 10.60 -4.81
N LEU A 92 -23.45 9.40 -4.62
CA LEU A 92 -22.52 8.76 -5.55
C LEU A 92 -21.30 9.63 -5.92
N ASP A 93 -20.97 10.66 -5.13
CA ASP A 93 -19.76 11.45 -5.32
C ASP A 93 -18.57 10.76 -4.63
N PRO A 94 -17.55 10.29 -5.38
CA PRO A 94 -16.36 9.67 -4.79
C PRO A 94 -15.58 10.60 -3.84
N ARG A 95 -15.76 11.93 -3.94
CA ARG A 95 -15.13 12.91 -3.04
C ARG A 95 -15.71 12.84 -1.63
N ASP A 96 -16.98 12.46 -1.51
CA ASP A 96 -17.70 12.31 -0.25
C ASP A 96 -17.58 10.90 0.34
N LEU A 97 -16.74 10.04 -0.26
CA LEU A 97 -16.46 8.70 0.23
C LEU A 97 -16.02 8.74 1.70
N LYS A 98 -16.83 8.10 2.55
CA LYS A 98 -16.49 7.79 3.93
C LYS A 98 -16.16 6.31 4.01
N ALA A 99 -14.91 5.98 4.30
CA ALA A 99 -14.50 4.58 4.36
C ALA A 99 -13.63 4.29 5.58
N ARG A 100 -13.78 3.08 6.12
CA ARG A 100 -12.87 2.48 7.08
C ARG A 100 -12.36 1.17 6.51
N ILE A 101 -11.06 1.11 6.31
CA ILE A 101 -10.39 -0.04 5.71
C ILE A 101 -9.40 -0.61 6.71
N ARG A 102 -9.51 -1.90 6.99
CA ARG A 102 -8.52 -2.64 7.77
C ARG A 102 -8.03 -3.81 6.95
N LEU A 103 -6.76 -3.79 6.57
CA LEU A 103 -6.13 -4.88 5.83
C LEU A 103 -5.02 -5.51 6.65
N VAL A 104 -4.88 -6.83 6.51
CA VAL A 104 -3.81 -7.65 7.05
C VAL A 104 -3.27 -8.51 5.92
N ALA A 105 -1.99 -8.34 5.61
CA ALA A 105 -1.26 -9.18 4.70
C ALA A 105 -0.45 -10.20 5.51
N LYS A 106 -0.50 -11.48 5.12
CA LYS A 106 0.27 -12.57 5.74
C LYS A 106 1.15 -13.25 4.71
N GLU A 107 2.34 -13.65 5.15
CA GLU A 107 3.38 -14.28 4.34
C GLU A 107 3.67 -13.47 3.06
N ALA A 108 3.62 -12.15 3.23
CA ALA A 108 3.55 -11.20 2.13
C ALA A 108 4.93 -10.82 1.61
N PHE A 109 5.45 -11.57 0.64
CA PHE A 109 6.68 -11.16 -0.04
C PHE A 109 6.38 -10.00 -0.98
N ILE A 110 6.72 -8.77 -0.57
CA ILE A 110 6.49 -7.56 -1.36
C ILE A 110 7.72 -7.10 -2.18
N GLY A 111 8.80 -7.90 -2.20
CA GLY A 111 10.05 -7.52 -2.86
C GLY A 111 10.76 -6.36 -2.17
N LYS A 112 11.69 -5.70 -2.88
CA LYS A 112 12.34 -4.48 -2.39
C LYS A 112 11.35 -3.33 -2.43
N VAL A 113 11.18 -2.65 -1.30
CA VAL A 113 10.46 -1.38 -1.20
C VAL A 113 11.47 -0.26 -1.37
N PRO A 114 11.44 0.52 -2.48
CA PRO A 114 12.45 1.55 -2.76
C PRO A 114 12.61 2.57 -1.62
N LEU A 115 11.52 2.87 -0.91
CA LEU A 115 11.51 3.74 0.28
C LEU A 115 12.49 3.28 1.38
N LEU A 116 12.86 2.01 1.40
CA LEU A 116 13.70 1.39 2.43
C LEU A 116 15.09 1.01 1.88
N ASP A 117 15.50 1.55 0.72
CA ASP A 117 16.78 1.21 0.10
C ASP A 117 17.98 1.52 0.99
N ASP A 118 17.94 2.61 1.77
CA ASP A 118 19.01 2.93 2.73
C ASP A 118 19.10 1.91 3.86
N LEU A 119 17.97 1.40 4.34
CA LEU A 119 17.94 0.28 5.30
C LEU A 119 18.49 -1.00 4.66
N TYR A 120 18.15 -1.25 3.40
CA TYR A 120 18.65 -2.42 2.68
C TYR A 120 20.17 -2.35 2.45
N ARG A 121 20.76 -1.15 2.34
CA ARG A 121 22.22 -0.96 2.25
C ARG A 121 22.93 -1.28 3.57
N LEU A 122 22.29 -1.00 4.70
CA LEU A 122 22.83 -1.30 6.04
C LEU A 122 22.78 -2.81 6.37
N LEU A 123 21.80 -3.52 5.82
CA LEU A 123 21.72 -4.98 5.94
C LEU A 123 22.76 -5.62 5.01
N THR A 124 23.78 -6.28 5.57
CA THR A 124 24.82 -6.97 4.78
C THR A 124 24.22 -7.85 3.68
N LYS A 125 24.83 -7.80 2.47
CA LYS A 125 24.37 -8.33 1.16
C LYS A 125 23.72 -9.73 1.12
N LYS A 126 23.78 -10.54 2.18
CA LYS A 126 23.35 -11.94 2.15
C LYS A 126 21.86 -12.18 2.38
N ARG A 127 21.06 -11.20 2.85
CA ARG A 127 19.62 -11.45 3.07
C ARG A 127 18.76 -10.22 2.79
N SER A 128 17.91 -10.30 1.76
CA SER A 128 16.85 -9.33 1.54
C SER A 128 15.76 -9.49 2.61
N PRO A 129 15.21 -8.39 3.14
CA PRO A 129 14.10 -8.48 4.07
C PRO A 129 12.88 -9.08 3.37
N SER A 130 12.30 -10.05 4.06
CA SER A 130 11.01 -10.61 3.71
C SER A 130 10.02 -10.09 4.73
N PHE A 131 9.11 -9.23 4.30
CA PHE A 131 7.98 -8.88 5.13
C PHE A 131 7.07 -10.11 5.27
N GLN A 132 6.75 -10.46 6.50
CA GLN A 132 5.95 -11.63 6.84
C GLN A 132 4.52 -11.23 7.18
N GLU A 133 4.34 -10.01 7.68
CA GLU A 133 3.05 -9.47 8.05
C GLU A 133 2.97 -7.99 7.69
N GLY A 134 1.82 -7.55 7.21
CA GLY A 134 1.49 -6.15 7.03
C GLY A 134 0.13 -5.86 7.63
N LYS A 135 -0.04 -4.70 8.26
CA LYS A 135 -1.32 -4.22 8.77
C LYS A 135 -1.49 -2.76 8.37
N LEU A 136 -2.69 -2.46 7.87
CA LEU A 136 -3.05 -1.15 7.37
C LEU A 136 -4.43 -0.77 7.91
N VAL A 137 -4.54 0.39 8.54
CA VAL A 137 -5.81 0.96 9.00
C VAL A 137 -5.97 2.36 8.40
N ILE A 138 -6.98 2.53 7.56
CA ILE A 138 -7.25 3.76 6.83
C ILE A 138 -8.65 4.25 7.17
N ARG A 139 -8.79 5.56 7.35
CA ARG A 139 -10.06 6.27 7.37
C ARG A 139 -10.08 7.29 6.23
N VAL A 140 -11.09 7.22 5.38
CA VAL A 140 -11.32 8.18 4.29
C VAL A 140 -12.49 9.08 4.67
N HIS A 141 -12.34 10.38 4.49
CA HIS A 141 -13.38 11.39 4.70
C HIS A 141 -12.98 12.68 3.96
N ASP A 142 -13.93 13.36 3.32
CA ASP A 142 -13.75 14.64 2.60
C ASP A 142 -12.53 14.66 1.65
N GLY A 143 -12.44 13.67 0.75
CA GLY A 143 -11.32 13.55 -0.20
C GLY A 143 -9.94 13.26 0.44
N LYS A 144 -9.88 12.97 1.74
CA LYS A 144 -8.64 12.69 2.48
C LYS A 144 -8.63 11.28 3.04
N ALA A 145 -7.53 10.57 2.80
CA ALA A 145 -7.25 9.28 3.42
C ALA A 145 -6.25 9.45 4.57
N LEU A 146 -6.73 9.26 5.79
CA LEU A 146 -5.92 9.20 7.01
C LEU A 146 -5.49 7.76 7.28
N PHE A 147 -4.18 7.52 7.18
CA PHE A 147 -3.54 6.26 7.51
C PHE A 147 -3.23 6.25 9.01
N GLN A 148 -4.16 5.71 9.78
CA GLN A 148 -4.09 5.66 11.24
C GLN A 148 -3.03 4.68 11.73
N GLU A 149 -2.77 3.63 10.97
CA GLU A 149 -1.76 2.63 11.29
C GLU A 149 -1.22 2.01 10.00
N ILE A 150 0.09 2.01 9.87
CA ILE A 150 0.85 1.26 8.87
C ILE A 150 1.86 0.45 9.66
N THR A 151 1.75 -0.87 9.66
CA THR A 151 2.73 -1.76 10.26
C THR A 151 3.21 -2.76 9.24
N LEU A 152 4.53 -2.92 9.10
CA LEU A 152 5.14 -3.98 8.32
C LEU A 152 6.13 -4.71 9.21
N ARG A 153 6.04 -6.04 9.30
CA ARG A 153 6.96 -6.87 10.07
C ARG A 153 7.80 -7.71 9.15
N SER A 154 9.12 -7.73 9.37
CA SER A 154 10.04 -8.56 8.62
C SER A 154 10.93 -9.38 9.53
N ASN A 155 11.75 -10.23 8.93
CA ASN A 155 12.78 -10.99 9.64
C ASN A 155 13.99 -10.15 10.11
N PHE A 156 14.09 -8.87 9.75
CA PHE A 156 15.22 -8.00 10.14
C PHE A 156 14.81 -6.75 10.91
N PHE A 157 13.71 -6.13 10.50
CA PHE A 157 13.20 -4.91 11.11
C PHE A 157 11.69 -4.79 10.91
N ASP A 158 11.08 -4.02 11.78
CA ASP A 158 9.68 -3.63 11.70
C ASP A 158 9.58 -2.18 11.27
N VAL A 159 8.54 -1.87 10.52
CA VAL A 159 8.15 -0.50 10.16
C VAL A 159 6.82 -0.21 10.83
N LYS A 160 6.73 0.94 11.51
CA LYS A 160 5.46 1.50 11.98
C LYS A 160 5.33 2.92 11.47
N GLY A 161 4.15 3.29 11.00
CA GLY A 161 3.93 4.63 10.49
C GLY A 161 2.47 5.05 10.50
N THR A 162 2.29 6.31 10.17
CA THR A 162 1.00 6.96 9.96
C THR A 162 1.16 7.96 8.82
N GLY A 163 0.06 8.48 8.30
CA GLY A 163 0.15 9.54 7.32
C GLY A 163 -1.19 9.98 6.80
N VAL A 164 -1.13 10.93 5.88
CA VAL A 164 -2.29 11.47 5.18
C VAL A 164 -2.00 11.46 3.69
N PHE A 165 -2.99 11.08 2.92
CA PHE A 165 -3.07 11.34 1.49
C PHE A 165 -4.29 12.22 1.25
N ASP A 166 -4.08 13.33 0.55
CA ASP A 166 -5.06 14.33 0.20
C ASP A 166 -4.97 14.50 -1.32
N LEU A 167 -6.11 14.40 -2.02
CA LEU A 167 -6.13 14.46 -3.49
C LEU A 167 -5.54 15.77 -4.04
N ASP A 168 -5.69 16.87 -3.32
CA ASP A 168 -5.25 18.20 -3.75
C ASP A 168 -3.84 18.52 -3.26
N LYS A 169 -3.49 18.07 -2.05
CA LYS A 169 -2.22 18.43 -1.38
C LYS A 169 -1.14 17.36 -1.48
N GLY A 170 -1.46 16.17 -2.01
CA GLY A 170 -0.55 15.04 -2.08
C GLY A 170 -0.50 14.27 -0.76
N PHE A 171 0.64 13.71 -0.40
CA PHE A 171 0.81 12.91 0.81
C PHE A 171 1.88 13.43 1.76
N ASP A 172 1.70 13.09 3.04
CA ASP A 172 2.67 13.25 4.11
C ASP A 172 2.60 12.03 5.03
N PHE A 173 3.64 11.20 4.99
CA PHE A 173 3.74 9.99 5.79
C PHE A 173 4.95 10.06 6.72
N HIS A 174 4.77 9.51 7.93
CA HIS A 174 5.82 9.37 8.91
C HIS A 174 6.01 7.89 9.23
N PHE A 175 7.25 7.44 9.22
CA PHE A 175 7.60 6.05 9.49
C PHE A 175 8.72 5.98 10.52
N LYS A 176 8.71 4.90 11.30
CA LYS A 176 9.78 4.47 12.17
C LYS A 176 10.15 3.07 11.74
N ALA A 177 11.41 2.84 11.42
CA ALA A 177 11.91 1.51 11.08
C ALA A 177 13.03 1.11 12.04
N GLY A 178 12.98 -0.12 12.55
CA GLY A 178 13.97 -0.65 13.48
C GLY A 178 13.54 -1.99 14.08
N ASN A 179 14.34 -2.55 14.98
CA ASN A 179 13.96 -3.76 15.69
C ASN A 179 13.02 -3.41 16.85
N LEU A 180 11.73 -3.22 16.55
CA LEU A 180 10.74 -2.69 17.51
C LEU A 180 10.31 -3.69 18.61
N GLY A 181 10.94 -4.87 18.69
CA GLY A 181 10.59 -5.95 19.62
C GLY A 181 11.76 -6.74 20.22
N THR A 182 13.03 -6.46 19.88
CA THR A 182 14.18 -7.16 20.47
C THR A 182 15.23 -6.16 20.97
N PHE A 183 15.80 -6.42 22.15
CA PHE A 183 16.84 -5.62 22.85
C PHE A 183 18.17 -5.44 22.09
N MET A 184 18.22 -5.67 20.77
CA MET A 184 19.44 -5.50 19.98
C MET A 184 19.53 -4.09 19.39
N LEU A 185 20.74 -3.54 19.51
CA LEU A 185 21.31 -2.22 19.22
C LEU A 185 21.05 -1.58 17.83
N ASN A 186 19.99 -1.95 17.10
CA ASN A 186 19.69 -1.30 15.83
C ASN A 186 19.01 0.05 16.07
N PRO A 187 19.56 1.17 15.55
CA PRO A 187 18.95 2.49 15.73
C PRO A 187 17.55 2.51 15.13
N ILE A 188 16.60 3.09 15.87
CA ILE A 188 15.27 3.38 15.34
C ILE A 188 15.42 4.59 14.43
N LEU A 189 15.19 4.40 13.14
CA LEU A 189 15.28 5.46 12.15
C LEU A 189 13.89 6.02 11.87
N GLY A 190 13.74 7.33 12.06
CA GLY A 190 12.56 8.09 11.68
C GLY A 190 12.67 8.59 10.24
N TYR A 191 11.61 8.41 9.46
CA TYR A 191 11.51 8.86 8.07
C TYR A 191 10.24 9.67 7.90
N ARG A 192 10.31 10.67 7.03
CA ARG A 192 9.15 11.37 6.52
C ARG A 192 9.17 11.39 5.02
N MET A 193 8.03 11.09 4.43
CA MET A 193 7.84 11.05 3.00
C MET A 193 6.75 12.05 2.63
N ARG A 194 7.07 12.98 1.73
CA ARG A 194 6.15 14.05 1.32
C ARG A 194 6.18 14.22 -0.20
N GLY A 195 5.04 14.52 -0.80
CA GLY A 195 4.98 14.81 -2.23
C GLY A 195 3.62 14.53 -2.84
N THR A 196 3.61 14.33 -4.14
CA THR A 196 2.46 13.93 -4.95
C THR A 196 2.69 12.54 -5.54
N LEU A 197 1.68 11.96 -6.18
CA LEU A 197 1.83 10.69 -6.90
C LEU A 197 2.86 10.74 -8.04
N ARG A 198 3.22 11.94 -8.51
CA ARG A 198 4.20 12.16 -9.59
C ARG A 198 5.59 12.47 -9.06
N ASP A 199 5.67 13.31 -8.03
CA ASP A 199 6.94 13.82 -7.49
C ASP A 199 6.96 13.70 -5.97
N TYR A 200 7.97 13.03 -5.41
CA TYR A 200 8.07 12.86 -3.97
C TYR A 200 9.49 12.95 -3.43
N ASN A 201 9.59 13.36 -2.17
CA ASN A 201 10.82 13.47 -1.43
C ASN A 201 10.73 12.63 -0.15
N ILE A 202 11.85 12.01 0.22
CA ILE A 202 12.01 11.22 1.45
C ILE A 202 13.11 11.87 2.26
N THR A 203 12.78 12.27 3.49
CA THR A 203 13.72 12.86 4.44
C THR A 203 13.90 11.93 5.62
N LEU A 204 15.15 11.63 5.98
CA LEU A 204 15.49 10.97 7.23
C LEU A 204 15.39 12.00 8.36
N GLU A 205 14.48 11.79 9.32
CA GLU A 205 14.21 12.74 10.42
C GLU A 205 14.96 12.40 11.73
N SER A 206 15.66 11.26 11.78
CA SER A 206 16.32 10.65 12.95
C SER A 206 16.44 11.48 14.24
N PRO A 207 15.68 11.11 15.30
CA PRO A 207 16.07 11.39 16.68
C PRO A 207 16.25 10.09 17.48
N ILE A 208 17.23 10.10 18.41
CA ILE A 208 17.67 9.04 19.35
C ILE A 208 18.90 8.25 18.88
N LEU A 209 20.07 8.90 18.95
CA LEU A 209 21.31 8.21 19.34
C LEU A 209 21.22 7.95 20.86
N PRO A 210 21.63 6.78 21.37
CA PRO A 210 21.90 6.65 22.80
C PRO A 210 22.98 7.69 23.17
N VAL A 211 22.68 8.51 24.18
CA VAL A 211 23.59 9.54 24.70
C VAL A 211 24.87 8.86 25.15
N GLY A 212 25.94 9.00 24.38
CA GLY A 212 27.29 8.56 24.75
C GLY A 212 28.03 7.85 23.63
N GLY A 213 28.86 8.60 22.90
CA GLY A 213 29.95 8.02 22.10
C GLY A 213 30.09 8.58 20.68
N SER A 214 30.98 9.56 20.55
CA SER A 214 31.66 10.02 19.33
C SER A 214 30.85 10.79 18.28
N PRO A 215 31.44 11.84 17.66
CA PRO A 215 30.78 12.64 16.64
C PRO A 215 30.47 11.79 15.39
N PRO A 216 29.40 12.13 14.65
CA PRO A 216 29.08 11.43 13.41
C PRO A 216 30.23 11.57 12.41
N PRO A 217 30.55 10.53 11.63
CA PRO A 217 31.45 10.69 10.50
C PRO A 217 30.85 11.70 9.51
N PRO A 218 31.68 12.44 8.76
CA PRO A 218 31.17 13.40 7.78
C PRO A 218 30.24 12.69 6.80
N PHE A 219 29.07 13.30 6.57
CA PHE A 219 28.08 12.83 5.59
C PHE A 219 28.76 12.49 4.25
N PRO A 220 28.30 11.47 3.52
CA PRO A 220 28.72 11.32 2.13
C PRO A 220 28.25 12.54 1.35
N VAL A 221 29.20 13.38 0.95
CA VAL A 221 28.98 14.42 -0.05
C VAL A 221 28.59 13.69 -1.33
N LEU A 222 27.40 13.96 -1.86
CA LEU A 222 26.99 13.46 -3.18
C LEU A 222 28.04 13.90 -4.20
N PRO A 223 28.45 13.02 -5.15
CA PRO A 223 29.37 13.44 -6.20
C PRO A 223 28.76 14.59 -6.97
N ASP A 224 29.54 15.65 -7.19
CA ASP A 224 29.17 16.76 -8.05
C ASP A 224 28.98 16.24 -9.47
N LEU A 225 27.73 16.23 -9.94
CA LEU A 225 27.35 15.73 -11.26
C LEU A 225 27.44 16.82 -12.35
N SER A 226 27.94 18.01 -12.04
CA SER A 226 28.10 19.12 -13.00
C SER A 226 29.12 18.83 -14.13
N GLY A 227 29.91 17.76 -13.99
CA GLY A 227 30.93 17.35 -14.96
C GLY A 227 30.63 16.12 -15.81
N LEU A 228 29.41 15.55 -15.77
CA LEU A 228 29.10 14.40 -16.64
C LEU A 228 28.84 14.85 -18.09
N PRO A 229 29.56 14.32 -19.08
CA PRO A 229 29.31 14.64 -20.48
C PRO A 229 27.96 14.06 -20.91
N GLU A 230 27.12 14.89 -21.55
CA GLU A 230 25.90 14.46 -22.23
C GLU A 230 26.24 13.35 -23.24
N ARG A 231 25.99 12.10 -22.87
CA ARG A 231 25.99 11.01 -23.85
C ARG A 231 24.62 10.94 -24.49
N ALA A 232 24.60 11.35 -25.74
CA ALA A 232 23.51 11.27 -26.70
C ALA A 232 22.80 9.91 -26.65
N LEU A 233 21.47 9.99 -26.60
CA LEU A 233 20.55 8.94 -27.02
C LEU A 233 20.62 8.80 -28.55
N ALA A 234 20.42 7.57 -29.03
CA ALA A 234 20.43 7.09 -30.43
C ALA A 234 21.84 6.89 -31.03
N GLY A 235 22.21 5.75 -31.60
CA GLY A 235 21.44 4.64 -32.15
C GLY A 235 22.08 4.27 -33.50
N GLU A 236 23.24 3.60 -33.50
CA GLU A 236 23.82 3.06 -34.73
C GLU A 236 23.22 1.68 -35.03
N GLY A 237 22.19 1.67 -35.88
CA GLY A 237 21.82 0.47 -36.63
C GLY A 237 22.80 0.28 -37.79
N LYS A 238 23.64 -0.75 -37.71
CA LYS A 238 24.35 -1.29 -38.90
C LYS A 238 23.52 -2.44 -39.46
N GLU A 239 22.78 -2.16 -40.51
CA GLU A 239 22.17 -3.16 -41.39
C GLU A 239 23.15 -3.51 -42.52
N GLY A 240 23.35 -4.81 -42.72
CA GLY A 240 24.33 -5.36 -43.66
C GLY A 240 23.91 -5.34 -45.13
N LYS A 241 24.88 -5.07 -46.00
CA LYS A 241 25.01 -5.52 -47.39
C LYS A 241 26.47 -5.95 -47.55
N LYS A 242 26.88 -6.99 -48.29
CA LYS A 242 26.27 -7.82 -49.33
C LYS A 242 27.22 -9.02 -49.49
N GLY A 243 26.68 -10.21 -49.77
CA GLY A 243 27.41 -11.29 -50.44
C GLY A 243 26.92 -11.34 -51.89
N ASP A 244 27.84 -11.09 -52.81
CA ASP A 244 27.97 -11.51 -54.22
C ASP A 244 28.89 -10.52 -54.94
#